data_AF-A0A8S3IJ57-F1
#
_entry.id   AF-A0A8S3IJ57-F1
#
_cell.length_a   1.000
_cell.length_b   1.000
_cell.length_c   1.000
_cell.angle_alpha   90.00
_cell.angle_beta   90.00
_cell.angle_gamma   90.00
#
_symmetry.space_group_name_H-M   'P 1'
#
loop_
_entity.id
_entity.type
_entity.pdbx_description
1 polymer ?
#
loop_
_entity_poly.entity_id
_entity_poly.type
_entity_poly.pdbx_seq_one_letter_code
_entity_poly.pdbx_strand_id
1 'polypeptide(L)'
;MKRATCNIRSFTSQINVKIDQVLNDYKRQLILVEHKAFKGYEYFLFNKKIQPYPIDKLISRMELDNIGKKTLRKSYDEFQDKYNNLINQYVKPRAESNDLSSNAKQIAEKLIQKPSQVKWNASVRDTITSLLAYIFALWTLNNSEHCFDIIDLEEKKRYLVKPHQTQIVSILCMLGINDKKEHLKNRVVEIGIGEGKSLIVAVTACVLALLGFDIRCVCYNEDLCQRSSNEFSYLFQTLGITEYIRYVTFNKLCEELINEN
;
A
#
# COMPACT_ATOMS: atom_id res chain seq x y z
N MET A 1 1.41 27.96 -44.03
CA MET A 1 2.10 26.75 -43.55
C MET A 1 1.27 26.13 -42.41
N LYS A 2 0.41 25.15 -42.71
CA LYS A 2 -0.45 24.50 -41.70
C LYS A 2 0.40 23.49 -40.92
N ARG A 3 0.68 23.76 -39.64
CA ARG A 3 1.29 22.77 -38.75
C ARG A 3 0.28 21.65 -38.52
N ALA A 4 0.59 20.46 -39.03
CA ALA A 4 -0.10 19.24 -38.66
C ALA A 4 0.24 18.92 -37.19
N THR A 5 -0.64 19.30 -36.27
CA THR A 5 -0.66 18.72 -34.93
C THR A 5 -1.18 17.29 -35.05
N CYS A 6 -0.27 16.36 -35.37
CA CYS A 6 -0.53 14.94 -35.24
C CYS A 6 -0.98 14.69 -33.80
N ASN A 7 -2.23 14.26 -33.66
CA ASN A 7 -2.88 14.09 -32.37
C ASN A 7 -2.33 12.80 -31.72
N ILE A 8 -1.15 12.91 -31.08
CA ILE A 8 -0.51 11.83 -30.29
C ILE A 8 -1.51 11.18 -29.33
N ARG A 9 -2.56 11.92 -28.94
CA ARG A 9 -3.63 11.56 -28.00
C ARG A 9 -4.60 10.50 -28.50
N SER A 10 -4.85 10.37 -29.81
CA SER A 10 -5.62 9.22 -30.35
C SER A 10 -4.75 7.99 -30.57
N PHE A 11 -3.42 8.15 -30.50
CA PHE A 11 -2.46 7.11 -30.82
C PHE A 11 -2.30 6.15 -29.62
N THR A 12 -2.24 6.65 -28.39
CA THR A 12 -2.04 5.81 -27.19
C THR A 12 -3.22 4.87 -26.92
N SER A 13 -4.46 5.35 -27.05
CA SER A 13 -5.66 4.52 -26.88
C SER A 13 -5.83 3.52 -28.04
N GLN A 14 -5.55 3.94 -29.28
CA GLN A 14 -5.58 3.04 -30.44
C GLN A 14 -4.44 2.00 -30.42
N ILE A 15 -3.28 2.35 -29.85
CA ILE A 15 -2.17 1.40 -29.61
C ILE A 15 -2.61 0.34 -28.60
N ASN A 16 -3.21 0.73 -27.47
CA ASN A 16 -3.62 -0.23 -26.43
C ASN A 16 -4.66 -1.24 -26.95
N VAL A 17 -5.62 -0.79 -27.76
CA VAL A 17 -6.60 -1.67 -28.43
C VAL A 17 -5.94 -2.58 -29.45
N LYS A 18 -4.94 -2.10 -30.20
CA LYS A 18 -4.18 -2.93 -31.15
C LYS A 18 -3.23 -3.92 -30.46
N ILE A 19 -2.65 -3.57 -29.31
CA ILE A 19 -1.83 -4.48 -28.50
C ILE A 19 -2.66 -5.70 -28.06
N ASP A 20 -3.90 -5.49 -27.64
CA ASP A 20 -4.84 -6.57 -27.28
C ASP A 20 -5.16 -7.50 -28.46
N GLN A 21 -5.11 -7.01 -29.70
CA GLN A 21 -5.45 -7.76 -30.91
C GLN A 21 -4.25 -8.48 -31.56
N VAL A 22 -3.01 -8.04 -31.27
CA VAL A 22 -1.82 -8.41 -32.07
C VAL A 22 -0.80 -9.26 -31.30
N LEU A 23 -0.82 -9.28 -29.96
CA LEU A 23 0.24 -9.94 -29.18
C LEU A 23 -0.26 -11.17 -28.41
N ASN A 24 0.37 -12.32 -28.67
CA ASN A 24 0.22 -13.51 -27.82
C ASN A 24 0.71 -13.22 -26.38
N ASP A 25 0.10 -13.88 -25.39
CA ASP A 25 0.25 -13.57 -23.95
C ASP A 25 1.70 -13.41 -23.47
N TYR A 26 2.64 -14.20 -23.99
CA TYR A 26 4.05 -14.14 -23.59
C TYR A 26 4.78 -12.87 -24.08
N LYS A 27 4.62 -12.51 -25.36
CA LYS A 27 5.23 -11.29 -25.94
C LYS A 27 4.62 -10.03 -25.35
N ARG A 28 3.33 -10.09 -25.00
CA ARG A 28 2.62 -9.04 -24.28
C ARG A 28 3.24 -8.79 -22.91
N GLN A 29 3.46 -9.83 -22.11
CA GLN A 29 4.06 -9.69 -20.78
C GLN A 29 5.47 -9.08 -20.83
N LEU A 30 6.30 -9.49 -21.80
CA LEU A 30 7.65 -8.96 -21.94
C LEU A 30 7.66 -7.44 -22.25
N ILE A 31 6.84 -7.00 -23.21
CA ILE A 31 6.76 -5.58 -23.63
C ILE A 31 6.20 -4.71 -22.50
N LEU A 32 5.22 -5.21 -21.76
CA LEU A 32 4.62 -4.49 -20.64
C LEU A 32 5.62 -4.27 -19.50
N VAL A 33 6.40 -5.30 -19.16
CA VAL A 33 7.40 -5.25 -18.09
C VAL A 33 8.61 -4.38 -18.45
N GLU A 34 9.04 -4.39 -19.71
CA GLU A 34 10.26 -3.68 -20.15
C GLU A 34 10.04 -2.17 -20.34
N HIS A 35 8.81 -1.71 -20.58
CA HIS A 35 8.54 -0.32 -20.95
C HIS A 35 7.66 0.43 -19.95
N LYS A 36 8.26 1.39 -19.24
CA LYS A 36 7.58 2.28 -18.27
C LYS A 36 6.32 2.97 -18.83
N ALA A 37 6.26 3.19 -20.15
CA ALA A 37 5.11 3.79 -20.82
C ALA A 37 3.81 2.95 -20.70
N PHE A 38 3.91 1.64 -20.49
CA PHE A 38 2.75 0.75 -20.35
C PHE A 38 2.38 0.42 -18.91
N LYS A 39 3.11 0.95 -17.93
CA LYS A 39 2.90 0.65 -16.50
C LYS A 39 1.49 1.01 -16.02
N GLY A 40 0.90 2.09 -16.53
CA GLY A 40 -0.52 2.40 -16.28
C GLY A 40 -1.46 1.32 -16.83
N TYR A 41 -1.19 0.81 -18.03
CA TYR A 41 -1.98 -0.26 -18.63
C TYR A 41 -1.78 -1.62 -17.93
N GLU A 42 -0.57 -1.90 -17.41
CA GLU A 42 -0.36 -3.03 -16.50
C GLU A 42 -1.25 -2.93 -15.25
N TYR A 43 -1.35 -1.75 -14.64
CA TYR A 43 -2.25 -1.53 -13.51
C TYR A 43 -3.72 -1.71 -13.88
N PHE A 44 -4.13 -1.26 -15.07
CA PHE A 44 -5.46 -1.53 -15.59
C PHE A 44 -5.72 -3.03 -15.75
N LEU A 45 -4.79 -3.78 -16.35
CA LEU A 45 -4.92 -5.23 -16.52
C LEU A 45 -4.91 -5.97 -15.18
N PHE A 46 -4.06 -5.54 -14.25
CA PHE A 46 -4.01 -6.07 -12.89
C PHE A 46 -5.35 -5.85 -12.19
N ASN A 47 -5.87 -4.61 -12.19
CA ASN A 47 -7.17 -4.26 -11.63
C ASN A 47 -8.34 -5.01 -12.30
N LYS A 48 -8.24 -5.31 -13.61
CA LYS A 48 -9.25 -6.07 -14.37
C LYS A 48 -9.19 -7.58 -14.10
N LYS A 49 -7.98 -8.15 -13.99
CA LYS A 49 -7.76 -9.58 -13.71
C LYS A 49 -8.11 -9.93 -12.27
N ILE A 50 -7.97 -8.98 -11.36
CA ILE A 50 -8.47 -9.12 -9.99
C ILE A 50 -9.99 -8.99 -10.05
N GLN A 51 -10.65 -10.11 -10.35
CA GLN A 51 -12.02 -10.34 -9.90
C GLN A 51 -12.01 -10.08 -8.38
N PRO A 52 -12.81 -9.15 -7.85
CA PRO A 52 -12.82 -8.86 -6.43
C PRO A 52 -13.21 -10.16 -5.71
N TYR A 53 -12.22 -10.85 -5.15
CA TYR A 53 -12.50 -11.94 -4.23
C TYR A 53 -13.20 -11.27 -3.04
N PRO A 54 -14.50 -11.53 -2.82
CA PRO A 54 -15.27 -10.72 -1.90
C PRO A 54 -14.66 -10.79 -0.50
N ILE A 55 -14.54 -9.65 0.16
CA ILE A 55 -13.99 -9.53 1.52
C ILE A 55 -14.64 -10.52 2.48
N ASP A 56 -15.94 -10.78 2.34
CA ASP A 56 -16.68 -11.74 3.17
C ASP A 56 -16.17 -13.18 2.97
N LYS A 57 -15.82 -13.55 1.72
CA LYS A 57 -15.20 -14.85 1.45
C LYS A 57 -13.78 -14.93 2.02
N LEU A 58 -13.02 -13.84 2.02
CA LEU A 58 -11.70 -13.79 2.65
C LEU A 58 -11.79 -13.99 4.16
N ILE A 59 -12.60 -13.17 4.83
CA ILE A 59 -12.77 -13.21 6.29
C ILE A 59 -13.36 -14.54 6.77
N SER A 60 -14.29 -15.13 6.00
CA SER A 60 -14.90 -16.42 6.37
C SER A 60 -13.90 -17.58 6.46
N ARG A 61 -12.85 -17.58 5.62
CA ARG A 61 -11.78 -18.59 5.62
C ARG A 61 -10.76 -18.43 6.75
N MET A 62 -10.75 -17.29 7.43
CA MET A 62 -9.80 -17.04 8.52
C MET A 62 -10.24 -17.76 9.79
N GLU A 63 -9.26 -18.29 10.52
CA GLU A 63 -9.42 -18.92 11.84
C GLU A 63 -9.60 -17.86 12.93
N LEU A 64 -10.73 -17.16 12.88
CA LEU A 64 -11.12 -16.10 13.82
C LEU A 64 -12.48 -16.42 14.44
N ASP A 65 -12.69 -15.98 15.67
CA ASP A 65 -14.00 -16.01 16.28
C ASP A 65 -14.97 -15.03 15.60
N ASN A 66 -16.27 -15.19 15.85
CA ASN A 66 -17.29 -14.35 15.22
C ASN A 66 -17.10 -12.85 15.53
N ILE A 67 -16.56 -12.53 16.71
CA ILE A 67 -16.29 -11.15 17.11
C ILE A 67 -15.14 -10.59 16.28
N GLY A 68 -14.02 -11.29 16.17
CA GLY A 68 -12.87 -10.88 15.38
C GLY A 68 -13.20 -10.72 13.90
N LYS A 69 -14.01 -11.62 13.33
CA LYS A 69 -14.51 -11.48 11.95
C LYS A 69 -15.33 -10.20 11.75
N LYS A 70 -16.24 -9.89 12.68
CA LYS A 70 -17.05 -8.66 12.63
C LYS A 70 -16.19 -7.40 12.78
N THR A 71 -15.26 -7.38 13.73
CA THR A 71 -14.36 -6.24 13.93
C THR A 71 -13.51 -5.99 12.69
N LEU A 72 -12.92 -7.04 12.12
CA LEU A 72 -12.09 -6.94 10.92
C LEU A 72 -12.89 -6.43 9.72
N ARG A 73 -14.11 -6.93 9.52
CA ARG A 73 -15.01 -6.45 8.45
C ARG A 73 -15.30 -4.96 8.60
N LYS A 74 -15.67 -4.54 9.82
CA LYS A 74 -15.96 -3.14 10.14
C LYS A 74 -14.76 -2.23 9.87
N SER A 75 -13.57 -2.59 10.38
CA SER A 75 -12.35 -1.81 10.15
C SER A 75 -11.95 -1.76 8.68
N TYR A 76 -12.19 -2.84 7.93
CA TYR A 76 -11.97 -2.84 6.48
C TYR A 76 -12.93 -1.87 5.75
N ASP A 77 -14.22 -1.85 6.10
CA ASP A 77 -15.19 -0.90 5.53
C ASP A 77 -14.78 0.56 5.83
N GLU A 78 -14.45 0.86 7.08
CA GLU A 78 -14.00 2.19 7.50
C GLU A 78 -12.74 2.63 6.74
N PHE A 79 -11.77 1.71 6.57
CA PHE A 79 -10.61 1.95 5.73
C PHE A 79 -11.02 2.26 4.28
N GLN A 80 -11.89 1.42 3.69
CA GLN A 80 -12.26 1.50 2.29
C GLN A 80 -12.99 2.82 1.98
N ASP A 81 -13.94 3.21 2.82
CA ASP A 81 -14.67 4.46 2.69
C ASP A 81 -13.72 5.66 2.77
N LYS A 82 -12.84 5.68 3.76
CA LYS A 82 -11.89 6.77 3.94
C LYS A 82 -10.87 6.84 2.80
N TYR A 83 -10.32 5.71 2.39
CA TYR A 83 -9.41 5.61 1.26
C TYR A 83 -10.06 6.14 -0.02
N ASN A 84 -11.28 5.69 -0.34
CA ASN A 84 -11.99 6.13 -1.54
C ASN A 84 -12.25 7.65 -1.52
N ASN A 85 -12.62 8.20 -0.36
CA ASN A 85 -12.79 9.65 -0.20
C ASN A 85 -11.50 10.42 -0.47
N LEU A 86 -10.36 9.95 0.08
CA LEU A 86 -9.05 10.55 -0.17
C LEU A 86 -8.68 10.46 -1.67
N ILE A 87 -8.83 9.30 -2.29
CA ILE A 87 -8.56 9.12 -3.73
C ILE A 87 -9.42 10.08 -4.57
N ASN A 88 -10.71 10.20 -4.28
CA ASN A 88 -11.61 11.12 -4.99
C ASN A 88 -11.21 12.60 -4.83
N GLN A 89 -10.67 12.96 -3.66
CA GLN A 89 -10.22 14.32 -3.38
C GLN A 89 -8.91 14.65 -4.11
N TYR A 90 -7.93 13.75 -4.10
CA TYR A 90 -6.54 14.04 -4.48
C TYR A 90 -6.12 13.53 -5.87
N VAL A 91 -6.91 12.70 -6.56
CA VAL A 91 -6.58 12.25 -7.94
C VAL A 91 -6.77 13.35 -9.01
N LYS A 92 -7.13 14.57 -8.60
CA LYS A 92 -7.33 15.72 -9.50
C LYS A 92 -5.98 16.23 -10.06
N PRO A 93 -5.93 16.80 -11.28
CA PRO A 93 -4.68 17.16 -11.97
C PRO A 93 -3.73 18.17 -11.28
N ARG A 94 -4.02 18.65 -10.06
CA ARG A 94 -3.24 19.67 -9.34
C ARG A 94 -3.36 19.59 -7.81
N ALA A 95 -3.75 18.46 -7.23
CA ALA A 95 -3.81 18.35 -5.77
C ALA A 95 -2.40 18.09 -5.21
N GLU A 96 -1.92 18.98 -4.34
CA GLU A 96 -0.64 18.75 -3.65
C GLU A 96 -0.79 17.61 -2.62
N SER A 97 0.12 16.64 -2.67
CA SER A 97 0.15 15.50 -1.74
C SER A 97 0.63 15.87 -0.32
N ASN A 98 1.09 17.10 -0.13
CA ASN A 98 1.65 17.59 1.14
C ASN A 98 0.61 17.55 2.27
N ASP A 99 -0.65 17.85 1.96
CA ASP A 99 -1.77 17.81 2.91
C ASP A 99 -2.04 16.40 3.43
N LEU A 100 -1.91 15.36 2.58
CA LEU A 100 -2.12 13.97 3.00
C LEU A 100 -1.08 13.52 4.03
N SER A 101 0.18 13.82 3.77
CA SER A 101 1.26 13.47 4.68
C SER A 101 1.15 14.19 6.02
N SER A 102 0.76 15.47 5.99
CA SER A 102 0.57 16.30 7.19
C SER A 102 -0.61 15.78 8.03
N ASN A 103 -1.72 15.43 7.38
CA ASN A 103 -2.88 14.83 8.04
C ASN A 103 -2.54 13.47 8.68
N ALA A 104 -1.77 12.62 8.00
CA ALA A 104 -1.32 11.35 8.58
C ALA A 104 -0.49 11.55 9.85
N LYS A 105 0.47 12.49 9.82
CA LYS A 105 1.31 12.85 10.98
C LYS A 105 0.46 13.38 12.14
N GLN A 106 -0.43 14.35 11.89
CA GLN A 106 -1.30 14.93 12.93
C GLN A 106 -2.22 13.90 13.59
N ILE A 107 -2.69 12.92 12.82
CA ILE A 107 -3.49 11.82 13.37
C ILE A 107 -2.63 10.95 14.29
N ALA A 108 -1.39 10.64 13.89
CA ALA A 108 -0.47 9.81 14.66
C ALA A 108 0.07 10.51 15.92
N GLU A 109 0.36 11.81 15.85
CA GLU A 109 0.89 12.63 16.96
C GLU A 109 0.08 12.50 18.25
N LYS A 110 -1.24 12.36 18.13
CA LYS A 110 -2.16 12.21 19.26
C LYS A 110 -1.97 10.90 20.02
N LEU A 111 -1.30 9.91 19.42
CA LEU A 111 -1.19 8.54 19.89
C LEU A 111 0.23 8.00 19.83
N ILE A 112 1.24 8.88 19.80
CA ILE A 112 2.64 8.45 19.90
C ILE A 112 2.82 7.61 21.16
N GLN A 113 3.35 6.42 20.97
CA GLN A 113 3.63 5.44 22.01
C GLN A 113 4.98 5.74 22.63
N LYS A 114 5.05 5.62 23.96
CA LYS A 114 6.32 5.69 24.69
C LYS A 114 6.77 4.26 25.02
N PRO A 115 8.06 3.93 24.87
CA PRO A 115 8.56 2.57 25.10
C PRO A 115 8.17 1.98 26.46
N SER A 116 8.16 2.81 27.52
CA SER A 116 7.83 2.38 28.89
C SER A 116 6.33 2.21 29.16
N GLN A 117 5.45 2.67 28.26
CA GLN A 117 4.00 2.74 28.47
C GLN A 117 3.22 2.55 27.17
N VAL A 118 3.53 1.50 26.41
CA VAL A 118 2.78 1.17 25.19
C VAL A 118 1.33 0.83 25.56
N LYS A 119 0.39 1.57 24.97
CA LYS A 119 -1.06 1.36 25.11
C LYS A 119 -1.62 0.90 23.78
N TRP A 120 -2.20 -0.29 23.73
CA TRP A 120 -2.82 -0.82 22.51
C TRP A 120 -4.35 -0.95 22.65
N ASN A 121 -4.99 0.15 23.02
CA ASN A 121 -6.43 0.19 23.30
C ASN A 121 -7.28 0.46 22.04
N ALA A 122 -8.59 0.58 22.21
CA ALA A 122 -9.52 0.82 21.09
C ALA A 122 -9.21 2.10 20.30
N SER A 123 -8.80 3.19 20.96
CA SER A 123 -8.48 4.46 20.28
C SER A 123 -7.27 4.33 19.35
N VAL A 124 -6.26 3.55 19.73
CA VAL A 124 -5.12 3.21 18.86
C VAL A 124 -5.57 2.39 17.67
N ARG A 125 -6.40 1.36 17.89
CA ARG A 125 -6.92 0.51 16.81
C ARG A 125 -7.76 1.29 15.79
N ASP A 126 -8.65 2.17 16.25
CA ASP A 126 -9.48 3.00 15.37
C ASP A 126 -8.62 3.97 14.55
N THR A 127 -7.54 4.47 15.15
CA THR A 127 -6.60 5.38 14.47
C THR A 127 -5.76 4.67 13.43
N ILE A 128 -5.35 3.42 13.66
CA ILE A 128 -4.63 2.60 12.68
C ILE A 128 -5.41 2.50 11.37
N THR A 129 -6.71 2.23 11.43
CA THR A 129 -7.57 2.17 10.23
C THR A 129 -7.52 3.47 9.43
N SER A 130 -7.56 4.62 10.12
CA SER A 130 -7.43 5.93 9.49
C SER A 130 -6.03 6.16 8.89
N LEU A 131 -4.97 5.82 9.62
CA LEU A 131 -3.59 5.95 9.14
C LEU A 131 -3.34 5.12 7.89
N LEU A 132 -3.84 3.87 7.86
CA LEU A 132 -3.74 3.01 6.69
C LEU A 132 -4.35 3.68 5.46
N ALA A 133 -5.52 4.31 5.58
CA ALA A 133 -6.16 5.01 4.46
C ALA A 133 -5.27 6.14 3.90
N TYR A 134 -4.64 6.95 4.75
CA TYR A 134 -3.71 8.00 4.31
C TYR A 134 -2.44 7.44 3.66
N ILE A 135 -1.83 6.43 4.28
CA ILE A 135 -0.59 5.82 3.79
C ILE A 135 -0.83 5.17 2.42
N PHE A 136 -1.92 4.40 2.26
CA PHE A 136 -2.28 3.82 0.97
C PHE A 136 -2.67 4.88 -0.06
N ALA A 137 -3.34 5.97 0.33
CA ALA A 137 -3.61 7.07 -0.59
C ALA A 137 -2.31 7.71 -1.10
N LEU A 138 -1.34 7.97 -0.23
CA LEU A 138 0.00 8.46 -0.61
C LEU A 138 0.70 7.49 -1.57
N TRP A 139 0.69 6.20 -1.25
CA TRP A 139 1.30 5.18 -2.10
C TRP A 139 0.62 5.10 -3.48
N THR A 140 -0.70 5.10 -3.54
CA THR A 140 -1.47 5.11 -4.79
C THR A 140 -1.13 6.33 -5.64
N LEU A 141 -1.09 7.53 -5.04
CA LEU A 141 -0.79 8.76 -5.75
C LEU A 141 0.65 8.79 -6.25
N ASN A 142 1.62 8.33 -5.45
CA ASN A 142 3.02 8.21 -5.88
C ASN A 142 3.18 7.31 -7.12
N ASN A 143 2.34 6.29 -7.26
CA ASN A 143 2.37 5.37 -8.41
C ASN A 143 1.40 5.79 -9.54
N SER A 144 0.79 6.98 -9.45
CA SER A 144 -0.24 7.43 -10.39
C SER A 144 0.28 8.24 -11.57
N GLU A 145 1.60 8.46 -11.69
CA GLU A 145 2.24 9.26 -12.75
C GLU A 145 1.76 8.89 -14.17
N HIS A 146 1.49 7.60 -14.41
CA HIS A 146 1.06 7.08 -15.71
C HIS A 146 -0.45 7.21 -15.97
N CYS A 147 -1.21 7.80 -15.05
CA CYS A 147 -2.66 7.95 -15.14
C CYS A 147 -3.09 9.38 -15.49
N PHE A 148 -2.18 10.36 -15.45
CA PHE A 148 -2.52 11.78 -15.64
C PHE A 148 -2.85 12.15 -17.09
N ASP A 149 -2.50 11.31 -18.06
CA ASP A 149 -2.86 11.51 -19.47
C ASP A 149 -4.31 11.12 -19.79
N ILE A 150 -5.04 10.51 -18.84
CA ILE A 150 -6.44 10.10 -18.99
C ILE A 150 -7.36 11.24 -18.56
N ILE A 151 -8.23 11.69 -19.48
CA ILE A 151 -9.11 12.86 -19.30
C ILE A 151 -10.32 12.53 -18.40
N ASP A 152 -10.88 11.32 -18.53
CA ASP A 152 -12.02 10.87 -17.72
C ASP A 152 -11.55 10.40 -16.33
N LEU A 153 -12.11 10.98 -15.27
CA LEU A 153 -11.79 10.64 -13.89
C LEU A 153 -12.20 9.20 -13.50
N GLU A 154 -13.33 8.70 -14.00
CA GLU A 154 -13.78 7.33 -13.73
C GLU A 154 -12.93 6.31 -14.47
N GLU A 155 -12.50 6.65 -15.69
CA GLU A 155 -11.53 5.85 -16.42
C GLU A 155 -10.16 5.89 -15.72
N LYS A 156 -9.69 7.08 -15.30
CA LYS A 156 -8.42 7.28 -14.59
C LYS A 156 -8.30 6.41 -13.34
N LYS A 157 -9.39 6.27 -12.56
CA LYS A 157 -9.46 5.39 -11.38
C LYS A 157 -9.19 3.92 -11.68
N ARG A 158 -9.35 3.47 -12.93
CA ARG A 158 -9.08 2.08 -13.34
C ARG A 158 -7.60 1.80 -13.58
N TYR A 159 -6.81 2.84 -13.79
CA TYR A 159 -5.37 2.75 -14.04
C TYR A 159 -4.53 3.01 -12.77
N LEU A 160 -5.16 3.48 -11.69
CA LEU A 160 -4.51 3.64 -10.40
C LEU A 160 -4.13 2.28 -9.81
N VAL A 161 -2.93 2.17 -9.27
CA VAL A 161 -2.60 1.08 -8.35
C VAL A 161 -3.49 1.20 -7.12
N LYS A 162 -4.07 0.10 -6.66
CA LYS A 162 -4.89 0.08 -5.46
C LYS A 162 -4.42 -1.04 -4.55
N PRO A 163 -4.51 -0.86 -3.22
CA PRO A 163 -4.23 -1.95 -2.31
C PRO A 163 -5.24 -3.08 -2.50
N HIS A 164 -4.75 -4.30 -2.49
CA HIS A 164 -5.59 -5.49 -2.51
C HIS A 164 -6.22 -5.72 -1.13
N GLN A 165 -7.43 -6.30 -1.11
CA GLN A 165 -8.17 -6.55 0.14
C GLN A 165 -7.37 -7.44 1.10
N THR A 166 -6.70 -8.45 0.57
CA THR A 166 -5.77 -9.30 1.33
C THR A 166 -4.71 -8.46 2.03
N GLN A 167 -4.05 -7.52 1.35
CA GLN A 167 -2.99 -6.69 1.94
C GLN A 167 -3.51 -5.88 3.12
N ILE A 168 -4.69 -5.27 2.99
CA ILE A 168 -5.31 -4.50 4.07
C ILE A 168 -5.62 -5.41 5.27
N VAL A 169 -6.30 -6.52 5.02
CA VAL A 169 -6.67 -7.49 6.05
C VAL A 169 -5.43 -8.04 6.76
N SER A 170 -4.36 -8.33 6.04
CA SER A 170 -3.09 -8.79 6.60
C SER A 170 -2.51 -7.78 7.58
N ILE A 171 -2.48 -6.49 7.22
CA ILE A 171 -1.95 -5.45 8.10
C ILE A 171 -2.84 -5.27 9.34
N LEU A 172 -4.17 -5.23 9.17
CA LEU A 172 -5.11 -5.17 10.30
C LEU A 172 -4.92 -6.36 11.25
N CYS A 173 -4.68 -7.56 10.70
CA CYS A 173 -4.36 -8.74 11.49
C CYS A 173 -2.95 -8.70 12.10
N MET A 174 -1.93 -8.13 11.46
CA MET A 174 -0.62 -7.96 12.11
C MET A 174 -0.70 -7.00 13.29
N LEU A 175 -1.53 -5.96 13.17
CA LEU A 175 -1.65 -4.86 14.14
C LEU A 175 -2.71 -5.07 15.23
N GLY A 176 -3.22 -6.28 15.43
CA GLY A 176 -4.11 -6.52 16.58
C GLY A 176 -5.58 -6.20 16.35
N ILE A 177 -6.00 -5.70 15.19
CA ILE A 177 -7.32 -5.07 15.03
C ILE A 177 -8.49 -6.05 15.20
N ASN A 178 -8.30 -7.30 14.80
CA ASN A 178 -9.28 -8.37 14.93
C ASN A 178 -9.39 -8.98 16.34
N ASP A 179 -8.69 -8.48 17.36
CA ASP A 179 -8.93 -8.89 18.75
C ASP A 179 -9.14 -7.69 19.68
N LYS A 180 -9.72 -7.96 20.86
CA LYS A 180 -10.01 -6.93 21.88
C LYS A 180 -8.87 -6.74 22.87
N LYS A 181 -7.70 -7.35 22.65
CA LYS A 181 -6.61 -7.31 23.64
C LYS A 181 -5.98 -5.93 23.66
N GLU A 182 -5.63 -5.45 24.84
CA GLU A 182 -5.05 -4.12 25.04
C GLU A 182 -3.53 -4.06 24.88
N HIS A 183 -2.94 -5.12 24.31
CA HIS A 183 -1.52 -5.22 23.99
C HIS A 183 -1.34 -5.81 22.59
N LEU A 184 -0.33 -5.33 21.88
CA LEU A 184 0.08 -5.88 20.60
C LEU A 184 0.75 -7.25 20.84
N LYS A 185 0.26 -8.29 20.17
CA LYS A 185 0.85 -9.64 20.22
C LYS A 185 1.65 -9.92 18.97
N ASN A 186 2.69 -10.74 19.12
CA ASN A 186 3.40 -11.34 17.99
C ASN A 186 2.43 -12.20 17.19
N ARG A 187 2.43 -12.01 15.87
CA ARG A 187 1.52 -12.68 14.93
C ARG A 187 2.26 -13.05 13.66
N VAL A 188 1.84 -14.16 13.08
CA VAL A 188 2.30 -14.63 11.76
C VAL A 188 1.11 -14.55 10.82
N VAL A 189 1.34 -13.95 9.65
CA VAL A 189 0.34 -13.91 8.57
C VAL A 189 0.94 -14.57 7.35
N GLU A 190 0.27 -15.62 6.87
CA GLU A 190 0.65 -16.30 5.64
C GLU A 190 0.06 -15.56 4.43
N ILE A 191 0.91 -15.30 3.45
CA ILE A 191 0.58 -14.55 2.23
C ILE A 191 1.14 -15.34 1.05
N GLY A 192 0.40 -15.42 -0.04
CA GLY A 192 0.84 -16.08 -1.26
C GLY A 192 2.02 -15.36 -1.93
N ILE A 193 2.68 -16.05 -2.86
CA ILE A 193 3.70 -15.44 -3.72
C ILE A 193 2.99 -14.45 -4.66
N GLY A 194 3.58 -13.25 -4.82
CA GLY A 194 3.03 -12.22 -5.70
C GLY A 194 1.89 -11.38 -5.11
N GLU A 195 1.43 -11.66 -3.89
CA GLU A 195 0.34 -10.88 -3.26
C GLU A 195 0.79 -9.54 -2.65
N GLY A 196 2.07 -9.19 -2.76
CA GLY A 196 2.61 -7.91 -2.31
C GLY A 196 3.07 -7.88 -0.84
N LYS A 197 3.77 -8.93 -0.40
CA LYS A 197 4.35 -9.02 0.97
C LYS A 197 5.19 -7.79 1.35
N SER A 198 6.01 -7.31 0.41
CA SER A 198 6.86 -6.13 0.66
C SER A 198 6.04 -4.89 0.99
N LEU A 199 4.92 -4.67 0.30
CA LEU A 199 4.01 -3.57 0.57
C LEU A 199 3.35 -3.70 1.94
N ILE A 200 2.90 -4.91 2.32
CA ILE A 200 2.33 -5.19 3.65
C ILE A 200 3.32 -4.83 4.76
N VAL A 201 4.57 -5.29 4.64
CA VAL A 201 5.63 -5.01 5.61
C VAL A 201 5.95 -3.52 5.67
N ALA A 202 6.12 -2.86 4.52
CA ALA A 202 6.46 -1.44 4.46
C ALA A 202 5.36 -0.54 5.04
N VAL A 203 4.09 -0.81 4.74
CA VAL A 203 2.97 -0.04 5.28
C VAL A 203 2.80 -0.29 6.77
N THR A 204 2.98 -1.54 7.23
CA THR A 204 2.98 -1.85 8.67
C THR A 204 4.09 -1.10 9.40
N ALA A 205 5.30 -1.06 8.82
CA ALA A 205 6.41 -0.28 9.34
C ALA A 205 6.09 1.21 9.38
N CYS A 206 5.42 1.75 8.36
CA CYS A 206 4.98 3.15 8.36
C CYS A 206 4.03 3.45 9.53
N VAL A 207 3.03 2.60 9.75
CA VAL A 207 2.07 2.78 10.84
C VAL A 207 2.79 2.76 12.19
N LEU A 208 3.64 1.76 12.44
CA LEU A 208 4.34 1.65 13.71
C LEU A 208 5.35 2.78 13.92
N ALA A 209 6.11 3.16 12.90
CA ALA A 209 7.04 4.29 12.99
C ALA A 209 6.32 5.62 13.27
N LEU A 210 5.16 5.88 12.64
CA LEU A 210 4.32 7.04 12.95
C LEU A 210 3.80 7.02 14.39
N LEU A 211 3.58 5.84 14.96
CA LEU A 211 3.23 5.66 16.37
C LEU A 211 4.44 5.74 17.31
N GLY A 212 5.64 6.06 16.82
CA GLY A 212 6.84 6.30 17.63
C GLY A 212 7.71 5.08 17.91
N PHE A 213 7.55 3.99 17.16
CA PHE A 213 8.38 2.80 17.30
C PHE A 213 9.57 2.80 16.33
N ASP A 214 10.72 2.29 16.78
CA ASP A 214 11.83 1.92 15.91
C ASP A 214 11.58 0.54 15.29
N ILE A 215 11.60 0.45 13.97
CA ILE A 215 11.21 -0.73 13.20
C ILE A 215 12.39 -1.30 12.43
N ARG A 216 12.62 -2.60 12.63
CA ARG A 216 13.56 -3.40 11.84
C ARG A 216 12.76 -4.32 10.91
N CYS A 217 12.78 -4.03 9.61
CA CYS A 217 12.23 -4.88 8.55
C CYS A 217 13.30 -5.89 8.13
N VAL A 218 13.11 -7.16 8.50
CA VAL A 218 14.12 -8.20 8.30
C VAL A 218 13.90 -8.94 6.97
N CYS A 219 14.94 -9.07 6.16
CA CYS A 219 14.92 -9.85 4.92
C CYS A 219 16.00 -10.94 4.91
N TYR A 220 15.94 -11.82 3.90
CA TYR A 220 16.89 -12.92 3.77
C TYR A 220 18.30 -12.45 3.35
N ASN A 221 18.40 -11.50 2.42
CA ASN A 221 19.67 -11.01 1.90
C ASN A 221 19.63 -9.48 1.67
N GLU A 222 20.81 -8.92 1.41
CA GLU A 222 21.00 -7.47 1.26
C GLU A 222 20.29 -6.91 0.02
N ASP A 223 20.29 -7.64 -1.09
CA ASP A 223 19.60 -7.22 -2.32
C ASP A 223 18.09 -7.01 -2.09
N LEU A 224 17.46 -7.91 -1.33
CA LEU A 224 16.05 -7.79 -0.95
C LEU A 224 15.84 -6.61 -0.01
N CYS A 225 16.72 -6.39 0.97
CA CYS A 225 16.68 -5.21 1.85
C CYS A 225 16.75 -3.92 1.03
N GLN A 226 17.74 -3.80 0.15
CA GLN A 226 17.98 -2.59 -0.64
C GLN A 226 16.82 -2.34 -1.60
N ARG A 227 16.34 -3.38 -2.28
CA ARG A 227 15.21 -3.28 -3.20
C ARG A 227 13.96 -2.77 -2.48
N SER A 228 13.60 -3.36 -1.34
CA SER A 228 12.43 -2.94 -0.58
C SER A 228 12.60 -1.56 0.06
N SER A 229 13.76 -1.25 0.60
CA SER A 229 14.05 0.10 1.12
C SER A 229 13.91 1.17 0.03
N ASN A 230 14.47 0.93 -1.16
CA ASN A 230 14.38 1.86 -2.30
C ASN A 230 12.93 2.01 -2.78
N GLU A 231 12.19 0.91 -2.89
CA GLU A 231 10.80 0.89 -3.37
C GLU A 231 9.88 1.78 -2.52
N PHE A 232 10.11 1.83 -1.20
CA PHE A 232 9.26 2.57 -0.26
C PHE A 232 9.89 3.85 0.29
N SER A 233 11.09 4.20 -0.17
CA SER A 233 11.84 5.39 0.26
C SER A 233 11.02 6.68 0.21
N TYR A 234 10.30 6.92 -0.90
CA TYR A 234 9.40 8.06 -1.04
C TYR A 234 8.39 8.13 0.12
N LEU A 235 7.75 7.01 0.44
CA LEU A 235 6.73 6.96 1.48
C LEU A 235 7.33 7.31 2.85
N PHE A 236 8.51 6.76 3.17
CA PHE A 236 9.21 7.04 4.43
C PHE A 236 9.67 8.49 4.53
N GLN A 237 10.15 9.08 3.44
CA GLN A 237 10.59 10.47 3.39
C GLN A 237 9.41 11.42 3.50
N THR A 238 8.34 11.22 2.72
CA THR A 238 7.11 12.02 2.77
C THR A 238 6.49 12.00 4.17
N LEU A 239 6.47 10.83 4.82
CA LEU A 239 5.99 10.68 6.19
C LEU A 239 6.99 11.12 7.26
N GLY A 240 8.22 11.51 6.91
CA GLY A 240 9.23 11.98 7.85
C GLY A 240 9.69 10.91 8.86
N ILE A 241 9.62 9.64 8.47
CA ILE A 241 9.87 8.48 9.34
C ILE A 241 11.09 7.64 8.91
N THR A 242 11.92 8.16 8.01
CA THR A 242 13.04 7.42 7.42
C THR A 242 14.01 6.88 8.48
N GLU A 243 14.33 7.67 9.50
CA GLU A 243 15.27 7.29 10.57
C GLU A 243 14.74 6.18 11.49
N TYR A 244 13.42 5.95 11.53
CA TYR A 244 12.79 4.95 12.39
C TYR A 244 12.62 3.59 11.71
N ILE A 245 12.92 3.47 10.41
CA ILE A 245 12.71 2.23 9.65
C ILE A 245 14.03 1.76 9.05
N ARG A 246 14.49 0.60 9.49
CA ARG A 246 15.72 -0.04 9.01
C ARG A 246 15.42 -1.37 8.34
N TYR A 247 15.91 -1.56 7.12
CA TYR A 247 15.92 -2.88 6.47
C TYR A 247 17.24 -3.57 6.77
N VAL A 248 17.20 -4.78 7.33
CA VAL A 248 18.38 -5.55 7.74
C VAL A 248 18.24 -7.01 7.37
N THR A 249 19.36 -7.72 7.23
CA THR A 249 19.33 -9.18 7.05
C THR A 249 19.12 -9.88 8.38
N PHE A 250 18.65 -11.13 8.34
CA PHE A 250 18.56 -11.97 9.54
C PHE A 250 19.90 -12.08 10.29
N ASN A 251 21.00 -12.33 9.57
CA ASN A 251 22.32 -12.46 10.17
C ASN A 251 22.73 -11.16 10.89
N LYS A 252 22.58 -10.02 10.22
CA LYS A 252 22.92 -8.72 10.79
C LYS A 252 22.08 -8.39 12.02
N LEU A 253 20.78 -8.69 11.98
CA LEU A 253 19.91 -8.52 13.16
C LEU A 253 20.39 -9.37 14.33
N CYS A 254 20.72 -10.64 14.09
CA CYS A 254 21.22 -11.54 15.14
C CYS A 254 22.54 -11.02 15.72
N GLU A 255 23.47 -10.58 14.88
CA GLU A 255 24.73 -9.98 15.32
C GLU A 255 24.51 -8.72 16.17
N GLU A 256 23.63 -7.81 15.75
CA GLU A 256 23.27 -6.61 16.52
C GLU A 256 22.70 -6.99 17.90
N LEU A 257 21.75 -7.94 17.96
CA LEU A 257 21.11 -8.35 19.22
C LEU A 257 22.05 -9.08 20.17
N ILE A 258 23.03 -9.84 19.65
CA ILE A 258 24.05 -10.51 20.47
C ILE A 258 25.00 -9.48 21.07
N ASN A 259 25.40 -8.47 20.30
CA ASN A 259 26.36 -7.44 20.71
C ASN A 259 25.74 -6.27 21.49
N GLU A 260 24.40 -6.19 21.58
CA GLU A 260 23.66 -5.23 22.42
C GLU A 260 23.57 -5.66 23.91
N ASN A 261 24.05 -6.86 24.27
CA ASN A 261 24.18 -7.35 25.66
C ASN A 261 25.61 -7.15 26.21
#